data_AF-A0A9P7F1E3-F1
#
_entry.id   AF-A0A9P7F1E3-F1
#
_cell.length_a   1.000
_cell.length_b   1.000
_cell.length_c   1.000
_cell.angle_alpha   90.00
_cell.angle_beta   90.00
_cell.angle_gamma   90.00
#
_symmetry.space_group_name_H-M   'P 1'
#
loop_
_entity.id
_entity.type
_entity.pdbx_description
1 polymer ?
#
loop_
_entity_poly.entity_id
_entity_poly.type
_entity_poly.pdbx_seq_one_letter_code
_entity_poly.pdbx_strand_id
1 'polypeptide(L)'
;MKLPAFIKAHQADLSSEYYHLTIGQKEDFRKSVMNLRQSRVKIVRANPKALQKDINATFNIMQNEVTRTGFEGMYLAVRGDIEQYHEPKLFYTSKVASFIKDILGMEPKRFALKLESWVKRVIMNYENYERKIVETYSIAL
;
A
#
# COMPACT_ATOMS: atom_id res chain seq x y z
N MET A 1 21.96 -4.63 -19.27
CA MET A 1 21.45 -5.73 -18.40
C MET A 1 20.25 -5.21 -17.59
N LYS A 2 19.14 -5.95 -17.48
CA LYS A 2 17.96 -5.50 -16.68
C LYS A 2 18.26 -5.61 -15.18
N LEU A 3 17.69 -4.73 -14.36
CA LEU A 3 17.97 -4.63 -12.92
C LEU A 3 17.85 -5.97 -12.15
N PRO A 4 16.83 -6.82 -12.38
CA PRO A 4 16.75 -8.11 -11.69
C PRO A 4 17.88 -9.08 -12.08
N ALA A 5 18.32 -9.05 -13.34
CA ALA A 5 19.43 -9.87 -13.82
C ALA A 5 20.77 -9.38 -13.26
N PHE A 6 20.93 -8.05 -13.11
CA PHE A 6 22.10 -7.44 -12.46
C PHE A 6 22.19 -7.82 -10.98
N ILE A 7 21.10 -7.67 -10.23
CA ILE A 7 21.07 -8.01 -8.80
C ILE A 7 21.36 -9.49 -8.61
N LYS A 8 20.79 -10.37 -9.44
CA LYS A 8 21.05 -11.81 -9.36
C LYS A 8 22.50 -12.17 -9.69
N ALA A 9 23.13 -11.50 -10.65
CA ALA A 9 24.52 -11.73 -11.03
C ALA A 9 25.53 -11.24 -9.98
N HIS A 10 25.20 -10.18 -9.23
CA HIS A 10 26.11 -9.54 -8.28
C HIS A 10 25.64 -9.67 -6.82
N GLN A 11 24.73 -10.60 -6.52
CA GLN A 11 24.09 -10.71 -5.20
C GLN A 11 25.11 -10.95 -4.08
N ALA A 12 26.10 -11.82 -4.32
CA ALA A 12 27.12 -12.16 -3.34
C ALA A 12 28.00 -10.96 -3.01
N ASP A 13 28.46 -10.24 -4.03
CA ASP A 13 29.31 -9.06 -3.89
C ASP A 13 28.57 -7.92 -3.19
N LEU A 14 27.35 -7.63 -3.62
CA LEU A 14 26.49 -6.59 -3.03
C LEU A 14 26.18 -6.87 -1.55
N SER A 15 25.97 -8.14 -1.21
CA SER A 15 25.71 -8.54 0.18
C SER A 15 26.98 -8.41 1.03
N SER A 16 28.12 -8.87 0.51
CA SER A 16 29.42 -8.78 1.18
C SER A 16 29.80 -7.34 1.48
N GLU A 17 29.74 -6.47 0.47
CA GLU A 17 30.02 -5.04 0.62
C GLU A 17 29.08 -4.38 1.63
N TYR A 18 27.79 -4.73 1.62
CA TYR A 18 26.85 -4.21 2.61
C TYR A 18 27.20 -4.65 4.03
N TYR A 19 27.66 -5.88 4.24
CA TYR A 19 28.08 -6.34 5.57
C TYR A 19 29.33 -5.61 6.08
N HIS A 20 30.25 -5.24 5.19
CA HIS A 20 31.45 -4.46 5.50
C HIS A 20 31.17 -2.99 5.86
N LEU A 21 29.97 -2.47 5.59
CA LEU A 21 29.62 -1.11 6.00
C LEU A 21 29.51 -0.98 7.54
N THR A 22 30.02 0.14 8.04
CA THR A 22 29.83 0.56 9.43
C THR A 22 28.35 0.85 9.72
N ILE A 23 27.99 0.89 11.01
CA ILE A 23 26.62 1.18 11.44
C ILE A 23 26.15 2.55 10.89
N GLY A 24 27.00 3.58 10.98
CA GLY A 24 26.68 4.92 10.45
C GLY A 24 26.44 4.94 8.94
N GLN A 25 27.27 4.24 8.15
CA GLN A 25 27.07 4.14 6.70
C GLN A 25 25.79 3.39 6.33
N LYS A 26 25.44 2.35 7.09
CA LYS A 26 24.16 1.63 6.91
C LYS A 26 22.97 2.55 7.21
N GLU A 27 23.07 3.42 8.20
CA GLU A 27 22.03 4.40 8.52
C GLU A 27 21.89 5.47 7.44
N ASP A 28 22.99 6.01 6.91
CA ASP A 28 22.96 6.99 5.82
C ASP A 28 22.39 6.41 4.53
N PHE A 29 22.70 5.14 4.24
CA PHE A 29 22.10 4.42 3.12
C PHE A 29 20.58 4.25 3.32
N ARG A 30 20.14 3.90 4.52
CA ARG A 30 18.71 3.80 4.86
C ARG A 30 18.00 5.15 4.70
N LYS A 31 18.59 6.24 5.19
CA LYS A 31 18.06 7.61 5.03
C LYS A 31 17.94 7.99 3.55
N SER A 32 18.95 7.70 2.75
CA SER A 32 18.95 7.98 1.31
C SER A 32 17.87 7.17 0.57
N VAL A 33 17.71 5.89 0.91
CA VAL A 33 16.63 5.05 0.37
C VAL A 33 15.26 5.58 0.77
N MET A 34 15.10 6.04 2.01
CA MET A 34 13.83 6.63 2.48
C MET A 34 13.51 7.94 1.74
N ASN A 35 14.48 8.82 1.54
CA ASN A 35 14.31 10.04 0.77
C ASN A 35 13.94 9.75 -0.70
N LEU A 36 14.57 8.76 -1.32
CA LEU A 36 14.23 8.31 -2.67
C LEU A 36 12.82 7.70 -2.77
N ARG A 37 12.37 7.00 -1.73
CA ARG A 37 11.00 6.48 -1.66
C ARG A 37 10.01 7.63 -1.53
N GLN A 38 10.27 8.60 -0.64
CA GLN A 38 9.41 9.77 -0.45
C GLN A 38 9.34 10.66 -1.71
N SER A 39 10.45 10.87 -2.42
CA SER A 39 10.47 11.65 -3.66
C SER A 39 9.69 10.96 -4.79
N ARG A 40 9.80 9.63 -4.93
CA ARG A 40 8.99 8.85 -5.87
C ARG A 40 7.51 8.88 -5.52
N VAL A 41 7.16 8.80 -4.23
CA VAL A 41 5.77 8.95 -3.78
C VAL A 41 5.23 10.34 -4.12
N LYS A 42 6.02 11.42 -3.97
CA LYS A 42 5.62 12.77 -4.40
C LYS A 42 5.33 12.86 -5.90
N ILE A 43 6.14 12.21 -6.75
CA ILE A 43 5.94 12.21 -8.21
C ILE A 43 4.67 11.42 -8.59
N VAL A 44 4.41 10.28 -7.93
CA VAL A 44 3.19 9.49 -8.16
C VAL A 44 1.93 10.24 -7.69
N ARG A 45 2.03 11.08 -6.64
CA ARG A 45 0.94 11.96 -6.18
C ARG A 45 0.64 13.13 -7.12
N ALA A 46 1.47 13.42 -8.13
CA ALA A 46 1.27 14.56 -9.03
C ALA A 46 0.11 14.40 -10.04
N ASN A 47 -0.39 13.19 -10.27
CA ASN A 47 -1.58 12.96 -11.11
C ASN A 47 -2.53 11.91 -10.49
N PRO A 48 -3.31 12.28 -9.47
CA PRO A 48 -4.19 11.36 -8.75
C PRO A 48 -5.27 10.72 -9.65
N LYS A 49 -5.67 11.42 -10.73
CA LYS A 49 -6.64 10.88 -11.71
C LYS A 49 -6.05 9.75 -12.56
N ALA A 50 -4.81 9.90 -13.02
CA ALA A 50 -4.13 8.85 -13.77
C ALA A 50 -3.92 7.59 -12.92
N LEU A 51 -3.46 7.78 -11.68
CA LEU A 51 -3.30 6.66 -10.73
C LEU A 51 -4.62 5.95 -10.46
N GLN A 52 -5.71 6.69 -10.25
CA GLN A 52 -7.02 6.10 -10.03
C GLN A 52 -7.53 5.34 -11.28
N LYS A 53 -7.22 5.83 -12.48
CA LYS A 53 -7.54 5.17 -13.74
C LYS A 53 -6.77 3.85 -13.89
N ASP A 54 -5.48 3.84 -13.60
CA ASP A 54 -4.65 2.64 -13.66
C ASP A 54 -5.10 1.60 -12.64
N ILE A 55 -5.36 2.01 -11.40
CA ILE A 55 -5.92 1.14 -10.36
C ILE A 55 -7.24 0.53 -10.85
N ASN A 56 -8.18 1.34 -11.34
CA ASN A 56 -9.46 0.83 -11.85
C ASN A 56 -9.26 -0.17 -13.01
N ALA A 57 -8.33 0.10 -13.93
CA ALA A 57 -8.04 -0.80 -15.05
C ALA A 57 -7.50 -2.15 -14.56
N THR A 58 -6.55 -2.16 -13.62
CA THR A 58 -6.03 -3.39 -13.02
C THR A 58 -7.12 -4.21 -12.32
N PHE A 59 -8.00 -3.54 -11.57
CA PHE A 59 -9.10 -4.21 -10.87
C PHE A 59 -10.10 -4.84 -11.84
N ASN A 60 -10.43 -4.17 -12.94
CA ASN A 60 -11.33 -4.71 -13.95
C ASN A 60 -10.73 -5.97 -14.62
N ILE A 61 -9.42 -5.98 -14.86
CA ILE A 61 -8.73 -7.18 -15.40
C ILE A 61 -8.86 -8.34 -14.40
N MET A 62 -8.54 -8.11 -13.12
CA MET A 62 -8.64 -9.14 -12.08
C MET A 62 -10.06 -9.68 -11.91
N GLN A 63 -11.07 -8.80 -11.93
CA GLN A 63 -12.47 -9.21 -11.85
C GLN A 63 -12.86 -10.08 -13.04
N ASN A 64 -12.41 -9.73 -14.25
CA ASN A 64 -12.66 -10.51 -15.46
C ASN A 64 -11.95 -11.87 -15.47
N GLU A 65 -10.78 -11.99 -14.85
CA GLU A 65 -10.08 -13.27 -14.74
C GLU A 65 -10.77 -14.22 -13.75
N VAL A 66 -11.22 -13.71 -12.60
CA VAL A 66 -11.95 -14.52 -11.61
C VAL A 66 -13.28 -15.02 -12.19
N THR A 67 -14.01 -14.19 -12.92
CA THR A 67 -15.26 -14.64 -13.57
C THR A 67 -15.02 -15.69 -14.65
N ARG A 68 -13.88 -15.65 -15.34
CA ARG A 68 -13.53 -16.62 -16.41
C ARG A 68 -13.00 -17.96 -15.91
N THR A 69 -12.46 -18.01 -14.70
CA THR A 69 -11.84 -19.22 -14.13
C THR A 69 -12.83 -20.09 -13.36
N GLY A 70 -14.05 -19.60 -13.12
CA GLY A 70 -15.07 -20.32 -12.34
C GLY A 70 -14.82 -20.30 -10.83
N PHE A 71 -13.86 -19.48 -10.35
CA PHE A 71 -13.62 -19.32 -8.92
C PHE A 71 -14.66 -18.40 -8.27
N GLU A 72 -15.10 -18.78 -7.08
CA GLU A 72 -15.92 -17.94 -6.20
C GLU A 72 -14.97 -17.21 -5.23
N GLY A 73 -15.08 -15.89 -5.13
CA GLY A 73 -14.15 -15.14 -4.33
C GLY A 73 -14.47 -13.65 -4.23
N MET A 74 -13.67 -12.97 -3.43
CA MET A 74 -13.63 -11.51 -3.41
C MET A 74 -12.19 -11.04 -3.37
N TYR A 75 -12.00 -9.81 -3.85
CA TYR A 75 -10.80 -9.05 -3.63
C TYR A 75 -11.18 -7.72 -2.99
N LEU A 76 -10.47 -7.37 -1.92
CA LEU A 76 -10.68 -6.15 -1.18
C LEU A 76 -9.34 -5.47 -0.93
N ALA A 77 -9.18 -4.25 -1.45
CA ALA A 77 -8.10 -3.37 -1.08
C ALA A 77 -8.67 -2.18 -0.30
N VAL A 78 -8.06 -1.90 0.84
CA VAL A 78 -8.35 -0.76 1.70
C VAL A 78 -7.11 0.09 1.85
N ARG A 79 -7.28 1.36 2.20
CA ARG A 79 -6.13 2.24 2.46
C ARG A 79 -5.41 1.82 3.73
N GLY A 80 -4.08 1.71 3.63
CA GLY A 80 -3.21 1.49 4.79
C GLY A 80 -2.77 2.77 5.51
N ASP A 81 -2.99 3.94 4.90
CA ASP A 81 -2.51 5.24 5.40
C ASP A 81 -3.60 6.32 5.18
N ILE A 82 -3.68 7.29 6.10
CA ILE A 82 -4.59 8.44 6.06
C ILE A 82 -4.27 9.39 4.91
N GLU A 83 -3.04 9.41 4.41
CA GLU A 83 -2.63 10.27 3.28
C GLU A 83 -3.08 9.77 1.91
N GLN A 84 -3.68 8.58 1.84
CA GLN A 84 -4.23 8.04 0.59
C GLN A 84 -5.70 8.45 0.45
N TYR A 85 -6.09 9.02 -0.69
CA TYR A 85 -7.45 9.53 -0.94
C TYR A 85 -8.38 8.55 -1.67
N HIS A 86 -7.95 7.30 -1.88
CA HIS A 86 -8.72 6.33 -2.64
C HIS A 86 -9.79 5.63 -1.79
N GLU A 87 -11.00 5.46 -2.33
CA GLU A 87 -12.01 4.63 -1.70
C GLU A 87 -11.59 3.15 -1.69
N PRO A 88 -12.05 2.34 -0.71
CA PRO A 88 -11.89 0.89 -0.73
C PRO A 88 -12.37 0.31 -2.06
N LYS A 89 -11.55 -0.57 -2.62
CA LYS A 89 -11.87 -1.28 -3.85
C LYS A 89 -12.28 -2.69 -3.51
N LEU A 90 -13.49 -3.05 -3.93
CA LEU A 90 -14.10 -4.33 -3.65
C LEU A 90 -14.70 -4.87 -4.94
N PHE A 91 -14.31 -6.08 -5.33
CA PHE A 91 -15.09 -6.91 -6.25
C PHE A 91 -15.32 -8.28 -5.63
N TYR A 92 -16.44 -8.90 -5.98
CA TYR A 92 -16.88 -10.18 -5.44
C TYR A 92 -17.74 -10.91 -6.45
N THR A 93 -17.81 -12.23 -6.31
CA THR A 93 -18.79 -13.05 -7.02
C THR A 93 -20.14 -13.05 -6.31
N SER A 94 -21.19 -13.52 -6.97
CA SER A 94 -22.56 -13.48 -6.47
C SER A 94 -22.72 -14.23 -5.14
N LYS A 95 -22.14 -15.43 -5.00
CA LYS A 95 -22.21 -16.20 -3.75
C LYS A 95 -21.50 -15.51 -2.60
N VAL A 96 -20.40 -14.83 -2.87
CA VAL A 96 -19.69 -14.06 -1.85
C VAL A 96 -20.48 -12.81 -1.44
N ALA A 97 -21.19 -12.18 -2.37
CA ALA A 97 -22.11 -11.09 -2.04
C ALA A 97 -23.22 -11.58 -1.09
N SER A 98 -23.85 -12.72 -1.40
CA SER A 98 -24.86 -13.35 -0.54
C SER A 98 -24.28 -13.73 0.82
N PHE A 99 -23.08 -14.30 0.87
CA PHE A 99 -22.43 -14.60 2.15
C PHE A 99 -22.26 -13.33 3.02
N ILE A 100 -21.78 -12.23 2.44
CA ILE A 100 -21.59 -10.98 3.20
C ILE A 100 -22.94 -10.42 3.69
N LYS A 101 -23.99 -10.48 2.86
CA LYS A 101 -25.32 -9.99 3.24
C LYS A 101 -26.02 -10.89 4.24
N ASP A 102 -26.14 -12.17 3.92
CA ASP A 102 -27.03 -13.10 4.58
C ASP A 102 -26.38 -13.71 5.83
N ILE A 103 -25.07 -13.93 5.81
CA ILE A 103 -24.32 -14.52 6.93
C ILE A 103 -23.69 -13.44 7.81
N LEU A 104 -23.03 -12.45 7.22
CA LEU A 104 -22.40 -11.38 8.00
C LEU A 104 -23.38 -10.24 8.35
N GLY A 105 -24.60 -10.26 7.82
CA GLY A 105 -25.64 -9.28 8.13
C GLY A 105 -25.29 -7.85 7.69
N MET A 106 -24.48 -7.69 6.63
CA MET A 106 -24.03 -6.37 6.19
C MET A 106 -23.94 -6.24 4.68
N GLU A 107 -24.09 -5.02 4.19
CA GLU A 107 -23.86 -4.73 2.77
C GLU A 107 -22.36 -4.83 2.43
N PRO A 108 -21.97 -5.37 1.26
CA PRO A 108 -20.56 -5.52 0.87
C PRO A 108 -19.74 -4.21 0.95
N LYS A 109 -20.36 -3.07 0.60
CA LYS A 109 -19.72 -1.76 0.76
C LYS A 109 -19.42 -1.43 2.23
N ARG A 110 -20.34 -1.77 3.13
CA ARG A 110 -20.18 -1.57 4.58
C ARG A 110 -19.11 -2.49 5.15
N PHE A 111 -19.03 -3.72 4.65
CA PHE A 111 -17.95 -4.65 4.97
C PHE A 111 -16.57 -4.06 4.60
N ALA A 112 -16.41 -3.54 3.38
CA ALA A 112 -15.16 -2.90 2.95
C ALA A 112 -14.76 -1.71 3.84
N LEU A 113 -15.71 -0.84 4.19
CA LEU A 113 -15.47 0.28 5.09
C LEU A 113 -15.11 -0.15 6.51
N LYS A 114 -15.72 -1.23 7.01
CA LYS A 114 -15.42 -1.79 8.33
C LYS A 114 -14.01 -2.40 8.38
N LEU A 115 -13.57 -3.04 7.29
CA LEU A 115 -12.18 -3.49 7.18
C LEU A 115 -11.22 -2.30 7.12
N GLU A 116 -11.54 -1.28 6.32
CA GLU A 116 -10.70 -0.08 6.22
C GLU A 116 -10.55 0.61 7.59
N SER A 117 -11.63 0.74 8.35
CA SER A 117 -11.57 1.35 9.68
C SER A 117 -10.74 0.52 10.67
N TRP A 118 -10.80 -0.81 10.58
CA TRP A 118 -9.96 -1.70 11.38
C TRP A 118 -8.47 -1.58 11.02
N VAL A 119 -8.12 -1.60 9.73
CA VAL A 119 -6.73 -1.43 9.26
C VAL A 119 -6.16 -0.08 9.73
N LYS A 120 -6.94 0.99 9.64
CA LYS A 120 -6.54 2.32 10.11
C LYS A 120 -6.37 2.41 11.63
N ARG A 121 -7.07 1.58 12.42
CA ARG A 121 -6.92 1.57 13.90
C ARG A 121 -5.55 1.05 14.37
N VAL A 122 -4.76 0.38 13.52
CA VAL A 122 -3.55 -0.34 13.95
C VAL A 122 -2.23 0.42 13.73
N ILE A 123 -2.21 1.65 13.21
CA ILE A 123 -0.97 2.46 13.17
C ILE A 123 -1.25 3.90 13.60
N MET A 124 -1.70 4.09 14.85
CA MET A 124 -1.48 5.37 15.53
C MET A 124 -0.10 5.32 16.18
N ASN A 125 0.95 5.53 15.38
CA ASN A 125 2.26 5.86 15.92
C ASN A 125 2.22 7.32 16.35
N TYR A 126 1.88 7.57 17.61
CA TYR A 126 1.75 8.92 18.19
C TYR A 126 3.00 9.77 17.96
N GLU A 127 4.19 9.16 17.94
CA GLU A 127 5.47 9.84 17.66
C GLU A 127 5.50 10.51 16.27
N ASN A 128 4.79 9.95 15.28
CA ASN A 128 4.71 10.53 13.94
C ASN A 128 3.74 11.71 13.87
N TYR A 129 2.70 11.73 14.70
CA TYR A 129 1.75 12.84 14.75
C TYR A 129 2.33 14.02 15.53
N GLU A 130 2.96 13.77 16.68
CA GLU A 130 3.64 14.81 17.45
C GLU A 130 4.71 15.50 16.61
N ARG A 131 5.55 14.72 15.92
CA ARG A 131 6.55 15.27 14.99
C ARG A 131 5.92 16.11 13.89
N LYS A 132 4.81 15.65 13.30
CA LYS A 132 4.13 16.37 12.20
C LYS A 132 3.39 17.62 12.69
N ILE A 133 2.88 17.62 13.92
CA ILE A 133 2.27 18.79 14.57
C ILE A 133 3.36 19.84 14.86
N VAL A 134 4.49 19.41 15.42
CA VAL A 134 5.65 20.28 15.67
C VAL A 134 6.19 20.86 14.37
N GLU A 135 6.36 20.05 13.31
CA GLU A 135 6.86 20.50 12.01
C GLU A 135 5.88 21.44 11.27
N THR A 136 4.57 21.19 11.36
CA THR A 136 3.56 21.95 10.61
C THR A 136 3.19 23.26 11.31
N TYR A 137 3.12 23.25 12.63
CA TYR A 137 2.63 24.39 13.41
C TYR A 137 3.72 25.11 14.19
N SER A 138 4.96 24.58 14.22
CA SER A 138 6.06 25.10 15.05
C SER A 138 5.67 25.27 16.53
N ILE A 139 4.66 24.51 16.98
CA ILE A 139 4.24 24.47 18.38
C ILE A 139 5.06 23.37 19.03
N ALA A 140 5.95 23.72 19.95
CA ALA A 140 6.52 22.76 20.88
C ALA A 140 5.39 22.29 21.82
N LEU A 141 5.10 20.99 21.82
CA LEU A 141 4.26 20.35 22.82
C LEU A 141 5.09 20.03 24.07
#